data_AF-A0A117LLM4-F1
#
_entry.id   AF-A0A117LLM4-F1
#
_cell.length_a   1.000
_cell.length_b   1.000
_cell.length_c   1.000
_cell.angle_alpha   90.00
_cell.angle_beta   90.00
_cell.angle_gamma   90.00
#
_symmetry.space_group_name_H-M   'P 1'
#
loop_
_entity.id
_entity.type
_entity.pdbx_description
1 polymer ?
#
loop_
_entity_poly.entity_id
_entity_poly.type
_entity_poly.pdbx_seq_one_letter_code
_entity_poly.pdbx_strand_id
1 'polypeptide(L)'
;MDETIIQSLRAQIDRIDKSLVDLLSQRMELAYQIGKEKGKTGQTVTVPVREEEIYHSLEGLNSRFLSTEDLKSLFSQIIALGRKAGEEGARDVKKKIGQTS
;
A
#
# COMPACT_ATOMS: atom_id res chain seq x y z
N MET A 1 -23.09 28.59 11.11
CA MET A 1 -22.66 27.53 10.18
C MET A 1 -23.59 26.36 10.44
N ASP A 2 -24.32 25.88 9.44
CA ASP A 2 -25.38 24.89 9.64
C ASP A 2 -24.77 23.53 10.00
N GLU A 3 -25.11 23.01 11.18
CA GLU A 3 -24.62 21.75 11.72
C GLU A 3 -24.95 20.57 10.79
N THR A 4 -26.07 20.65 10.06
CA THR A 4 -26.50 19.62 9.11
C THR A 4 -25.58 19.52 7.89
N ILE A 5 -25.05 20.65 7.41
CA ILE A 5 -24.10 20.69 6.28
C ILE A 5 -22.77 20.03 6.70
N ILE A 6 -22.28 20.32 7.90
CA ILE A 6 -21.04 19.72 8.43
C ILE A 6 -21.19 18.20 8.53
N GLN A 7 -22.32 17.72 9.04
CA GLN A 7 -22.60 16.28 9.15
C GLN A 7 -22.65 15.61 7.77
N SER A 8 -23.27 16.25 6.78
CA SER A 8 -23.30 15.75 5.39
C SER A 8 -21.90 15.64 4.77
N LEU A 9 -21.03 16.64 5.00
CA LEU A 9 -19.64 16.60 4.53
C LEU A 9 -18.84 15.49 5.23
N ARG A 10 -19.02 15.28 6.54
CA ARG A 10 -18.38 14.19 7.27
C ARG A 10 -18.81 12.81 6.74
N ALA A 11 -20.09 12.63 6.45
CA ALA A 11 -20.58 11.38 5.85
C ALA A 11 -19.98 11.11 4.46
N GLN A 12 -19.62 12.15 3.70
CA GLN A 12 -18.88 11.98 2.44
C GLN A 12 -17.43 11.58 2.68
N ILE A 13 -16.76 12.19 3.68
CA ILE A 13 -15.41 11.79 4.10
C ILE A 13 -15.40 10.32 4.51
N ASP A 14 -16.34 9.88 5.35
CA ASP A 14 -16.41 8.48 5.80
C ASP A 14 -16.54 7.47 4.64
N ARG A 15 -17.23 7.85 3.55
CA ARG A 15 -17.35 7.02 2.35
C ARG A 15 -16.05 6.96 1.56
N ILE A 16 -15.35 8.08 1.46
CA ILE A 16 -14.02 8.15 0.84
C ILE A 16 -13.05 7.30 1.65
N ASP A 17 -13.05 7.42 2.98
CA ASP A 17 -12.16 6.67 3.85
C ASP A 17 -12.35 5.16 3.72
N LYS A 18 -13.60 4.69 3.64
CA LYS A 18 -13.88 3.27 3.33
C LYS A 18 -13.29 2.85 1.98
N SER A 19 -13.47 3.68 0.95
CA SER A 19 -12.92 3.41 -0.39
C SER A 19 -11.39 3.39 -0.38
N LEU A 20 -10.74 4.27 0.41
CA LEU A 20 -9.29 4.27 0.60
C LEU A 20 -8.82 2.96 1.25
N VAL A 21 -9.51 2.49 2.30
CA VAL A 21 -9.19 1.22 2.95
C VAL A 21 -9.30 0.05 1.97
N ASP A 22 -10.35 0.01 1.16
CA ASP A 22 -10.54 -1.05 0.16
C ASP A 22 -9.40 -1.04 -0.89
N LEU A 23 -9.04 0.13 -1.41
CA LEU A 23 -7.96 0.28 -2.39
C LEU A 23 -6.58 -0.08 -1.79
N LEU A 24 -6.32 0.34 -0.56
CA LEU A 24 -5.09 0.00 0.14
C LEU A 24 -5.01 -1.50 0.40
N SER A 25 -6.11 -2.14 0.80
CA SER A 25 -6.20 -3.58 1.02
C SER A 25 -5.88 -4.36 -0.27
N GLN A 26 -6.48 -3.96 -1.40
CA GLN A 26 -6.16 -4.55 -2.71
C GLN A 26 -4.68 -4.39 -3.06
N ARG A 27 -4.08 -3.21 -2.81
CA ARG A 27 -2.65 -2.98 -3.03
C ARG A 27 -1.78 -3.89 -2.15
N MET A 28 -2.16 -4.12 -0.89
CA MET A 28 -1.43 -5.02 0.01
C MET A 28 -1.53 -6.49 -0.44
N GLU A 29 -2.69 -6.91 -0.93
CA GLU A 29 -2.88 -8.26 -1.48
C GLU A 29 -1.94 -8.50 -2.69
N LEU A 30 -1.81 -7.51 -3.59
CA LEU A 30 -0.85 -7.59 -4.68
C LEU A 30 0.60 -7.70 -4.17
N ALA A 31 0.97 -6.93 -3.15
CA ALA A 31 2.30 -7.02 -2.53
C ALA A 31 2.53 -8.40 -1.89
N TYR A 32 1.52 -8.97 -1.23
CA TYR A 32 1.54 -10.33 -0.67
C TYR A 32 1.77 -11.38 -1.76
N GLN A 33 1.05 -11.31 -2.89
CA GLN A 33 1.24 -12.25 -4.00
C GLN A 33 2.63 -12.12 -4.63
N ILE A 34 3.14 -10.90 -4.83
CA ILE A 34 4.54 -10.67 -5.27
C ILE A 34 5.52 -11.33 -4.28
N GLY A 35 5.27 -11.16 -2.98
CA GLY A 35 6.03 -11.80 -1.91
C GLY A 35 6.06 -13.32 -2.02
N LYS A 36 4.91 -13.95 -2.30
CA LYS A 36 4.82 -15.40 -2.54
C LYS A 36 5.69 -15.83 -3.72
N GLU A 37 5.63 -15.14 -4.85
CA GLU A 37 6.44 -15.49 -6.02
C GLU A 37 7.94 -15.38 -5.74
N LYS A 38 8.37 -14.29 -5.08
CA LYS A 38 9.76 -14.12 -4.64
C LYS A 38 10.20 -15.15 -3.60
N GLY A 39 9.28 -15.58 -2.73
CA GLY A 39 9.52 -16.63 -1.73
C GLY A 39 9.86 -17.98 -2.35
N LYS A 40 9.33 -18.29 -3.55
CA LYS A 40 9.66 -19.50 -4.30
C LYS A 40 11.08 -19.46 -4.86
N THR A 41 11.58 -18.29 -5.25
CA THR A 41 12.89 -18.11 -5.87
C THR A 41 13.99 -17.65 -4.89
N GLY A 42 13.64 -17.44 -3.62
CA GLY A 42 14.57 -16.96 -2.60
C GLY A 42 14.93 -15.47 -2.71
N GLN A 43 14.24 -14.69 -3.55
CA GLN A 43 14.50 -13.28 -3.73
C GLN A 43 13.98 -12.43 -2.55
N THR A 44 14.62 -11.27 -2.31
CA THR A 44 14.18 -10.32 -1.29
C THR A 44 12.94 -9.55 -1.71
N VAL A 45 12.03 -9.34 -0.77
CA VAL A 45 10.77 -8.60 -1.02
C VAL A 45 11.06 -7.13 -1.31
N THR A 46 11.96 -6.52 -0.56
CA THR A 46 12.39 -5.12 -0.72
C THR A 46 13.28 -4.95 -1.95
N VAL A 47 12.93 -4.00 -2.81
CA VAL A 47 13.71 -3.61 -4.00
C VAL A 47 13.76 -2.07 -4.05
N PRO A 48 14.88 -1.45 -3.63
CA PRO A 48 15.01 0.01 -3.57
C PRO A 48 14.63 0.73 -4.87
N VAL A 49 15.06 0.18 -6.01
CA VAL A 49 14.73 0.72 -7.35
C VAL A 49 13.22 0.85 -7.57
N ARG A 50 12.45 -0.14 -7.11
CA ARG A 50 10.98 -0.12 -7.28
C ARG A 50 10.33 0.96 -6.43
N GLU A 51 10.94 1.34 -5.31
CA GLU A 51 10.41 2.38 -4.42
C GLU A 51 10.71 3.76 -4.96
N GLU A 52 11.90 3.96 -5.53
CA GLU A 52 12.25 5.18 -6.28
C GLU A 52 11.31 5.39 -7.46
N GLU A 53 10.98 4.34 -8.22
CA GLU A 53 9.99 4.40 -9.30
C GLU A 53 8.61 4.85 -8.80
N ILE A 54 8.19 4.38 -7.63
CA ILE A 54 6.92 4.81 -7.02
C ILE A 54 7.00 6.29 -6.69
N TYR A 55 8.07 6.77 -6.04
CA TYR A 55 8.20 8.19 -5.71
C TYR A 55 8.26 9.09 -6.94
N HIS A 56 8.97 8.69 -8.00
CA HIS A 56 8.98 9.42 -9.27
C HIS A 56 7.59 9.48 -9.91
N SER A 57 6.80 8.41 -9.81
CA SER A 57 5.41 8.44 -10.32
C SER A 57 4.52 9.46 -9.59
N LEU A 58 4.87 9.84 -8.35
CA LEU A 58 4.12 10.84 -7.57
C LEU A 58 4.46 12.28 -7.97
N GLU A 59 5.64 12.53 -8.55
CA GLU A 59 6.07 13.88 -8.95
C GLU A 59 5.22 14.46 -10.08
N GLY A 60 4.55 13.61 -10.86
CA GLY A 60 3.61 14.00 -11.91
C GLY A 60 2.16 14.18 -11.47
N LEU A 61 1.84 13.96 -10.18
CA LEU A 61 0.47 14.07 -9.68
C LEU A 61 0.17 15.50 -9.23
N ASN A 62 -0.84 16.11 -9.86
CA ASN A 62 -1.33 17.43 -9.48
C ASN A 62 -2.49 17.29 -8.49
N SER A 63 -2.31 17.81 -7.27
CA SER A 63 -3.38 17.94 -6.28
C SER A 63 -3.47 19.39 -5.82
N ARG A 64 -4.70 19.89 -5.66
CA ARG A 64 -4.95 21.24 -5.13
C ARG A 64 -4.58 21.36 -3.64
N PHE A 65 -4.64 20.26 -2.90
CA PHE A 65 -4.54 20.26 -1.43
C PHE A 65 -3.37 19.44 -0.89
N LEU A 66 -2.68 18.67 -1.74
CA LEU A 66 -1.54 17.85 -1.34
C LEU A 66 -0.33 18.26 -2.17
N SER A 67 0.76 18.63 -1.49
CA SER A 67 2.05 18.84 -2.13
C SER A 67 2.69 17.50 -2.51
N THR A 68 3.70 17.55 -3.37
CA THR A 68 4.53 16.37 -3.67
C THR A 68 5.15 15.77 -2.41
N GLU A 69 5.51 16.59 -1.42
CA GLU A 69 6.07 16.13 -0.15
C GLU A 69 5.02 15.38 0.69
N ASP A 70 3.79 15.89 0.77
CA ASP A 70 2.69 15.21 1.45
C ASP A 70 2.42 13.82 0.85
N LEU A 71 2.44 13.75 -0.49
CA LEU A 71 2.28 12.49 -1.21
C LEU A 71 3.44 11.52 -0.94
N LYS A 72 4.70 12.00 -0.99
CA LYS A 72 5.88 11.17 -0.67
C LYS A 72 5.81 10.63 0.76
N SER A 73 5.47 11.48 1.72
CA SER A 73 5.30 11.10 3.13
C SER A 73 4.21 10.03 3.31
N LEU A 74 3.03 10.23 2.72
CA LEU A 74 1.94 9.24 2.75
C LEU A 74 2.36 7.91 2.10
N PHE A 75 2.94 7.97 0.90
CA PHE A 75 3.32 6.76 0.16
C PHE A 75 4.45 5.99 0.83
N SER A 76 5.33 6.64 1.59
CA SER A 76 6.36 5.95 2.36
C SER A 76 5.75 4.95 3.36
N GLN A 77 4.66 5.33 4.02
CA GLN A 77 3.92 4.48 4.96
C GLN A 77 3.19 3.36 4.22
N ILE A 78 2.56 3.67 3.08
CA ILE A 78 1.89 2.68 2.22
C ILE A 78 2.90 1.65 1.68
N ILE A 79 4.12 2.06 1.33
CA ILE A 79 5.20 1.17 0.91
C ILE A 79 5.65 0.30 2.09
N ALA A 80 5.83 0.87 3.27
CA ALA A 80 6.21 0.11 4.47
C ALA A 80 5.20 -1.01 4.79
N LEU A 81 3.89 -0.72 4.72
CA LEU A 81 2.83 -1.73 4.85
C LEU A 81 2.90 -2.78 3.74
N GLY A 82 3.17 -2.36 2.50
CA GLY A 82 3.34 -3.27 1.36
C GLY A 82 4.51 -4.24 1.55
N ARG A 83 5.64 -3.77 2.10
CA ARG A 83 6.78 -4.65 2.44
C ARG A 83 6.37 -5.71 3.46
N LYS A 84 5.67 -5.31 4.52
CA LYS A 84 5.16 -6.24 5.55
C LYS A 84 4.27 -7.33 4.94
N ALA A 85 3.33 -6.94 4.07
CA ALA A 85 2.46 -7.89 3.37
C ALA A 85 3.26 -8.83 2.44
N GLY A 86 4.23 -8.31 1.68
CA GLY A 86 5.09 -9.13 0.84
C GLY A 86 5.97 -10.10 1.64
N GLU A 87 6.52 -9.69 2.77
CA GLU A 87 7.30 -10.55 3.68
C GLU A 87 6.44 -11.69 4.23
N GLU A 88 5.18 -11.41 4.54
CA GLU A 88 4.21 -12.42 4.95
C GLU A 88 3.96 -13.45 3.84
N GLY A 89 3.73 -13.00 2.61
CA GLY A 89 3.61 -13.89 1.45
C GLY A 89 4.83 -14.78 1.22
N ALA A 90 6.03 -14.20 1.31
CA ALA A 90 7.28 -14.96 1.18
C ALA A 90 7.44 -16.01 2.30
N ARG A 91 7.03 -15.67 3.53
CA ARG A 91 7.10 -16.56 4.70
C ARG A 91 6.15 -17.75 4.56
N ASP A 92 4.93 -17.53 4.08
CA ASP A 92 3.92 -18.58 3.93
C ASP A 92 4.35 -19.65 2.93
N VAL A 93 5.03 -19.26 1.85
CA VAL A 93 5.62 -20.21 0.89
C VAL A 93 6.69 -21.07 1.55
N LYS A 94 7.61 -20.45 2.30
CA LYS A 94 8.68 -21.20 3.01
C LYS A 94 8.12 -22.20 4.01
N LYS A 95 7.06 -21.84 4.75
CA LYS A 95 6.37 -22.76 5.68
C LYS A 95 5.78 -23.96 4.96
N LYS A 96 5.13 -23.77 3.81
CA LYS A 96 4.56 -24.88 3.01
C LYS A 96 5.64 -25.83 2.49
N ILE A 97 6.75 -25.30 1.98
CA ILE A 97 7.86 -26.13 1.49
C ILE A 97 8.49 -26.94 2.63
N GLY A 98 8.71 -26.32 3.79
CA GLY A 98 9.31 -26.99 4.96
C GLY A 98 8.41 -28.02 5.66
N GLN A 99 7.10 -28.04 5.40
CA GLN A 99 6.17 -29.07 5.92
C GLN A 99 6.03 -30.29 5.00
N THR A 100 6.65 -30.27 3.81
CA THR A 100 6.57 -31.35 2.80
C THR A 100 7.84 -32.21 2.79
N SER A 101 8.67 -32.14 3.84
CA SER A 101 9.91 -32.91 4.02
C SER A 101 9.87 -33.74 5.28
#